data_AF-A0A9D4LNT7-F1
#
_entry.id   AF-A0A9D4LNT7-F1
#
_cell.length_a   1.000
_cell.length_b   1.000
_cell.length_c   1.000
_cell.angle_alpha   90.00
_cell.angle_beta   90.00
_cell.angle_gamma   90.00
#
_symmetry.space_group_name_H-M   'P 1'
#
loop_
_entity.id
_entity.type
_entity.pdbx_description
1 polymer ?
#
loop_
_entity_poly.entity_id
_entity_poly.type
_entity_poly.pdbx_seq_one_letter_code
_entity_poly.pdbx_strand_id
1 'polypeptide(L)'
;MGVDHVHPDWKMFEQFVVEDLQDVFNFDGLISSHPVYVPVAHPDKINEISDKISYAKGATIIRMMRFFLGDTNFQKGLTVSTSGQFEYLFGSAKYLIIFSLLKQ
;
A
#
# COMPACT_ATOMS: atom_id res chain seq x y z
N MET A 1 -11.31 -8.30 -2.89
CA MET A 1 -10.38 -9.34 -3.42
C MET A 1 -9.42 -9.72 -2.31
N GLY A 2 -8.99 -10.99 -2.25
CA GLY A 2 -8.31 -11.56 -1.09
C GLY A 2 -9.30 -12.29 -0.17
N VAL A 3 -9.05 -12.29 1.14
CA VAL A 3 -9.88 -13.00 2.14
C VAL A 3 -11.35 -12.56 2.05
N ASP A 4 -11.61 -11.26 1.88
CA ASP A 4 -12.96 -10.71 1.71
C ASP A 4 -13.75 -11.32 0.53
N HIS A 5 -13.05 -11.76 -0.54
CA HIS A 5 -13.71 -12.40 -1.68
C HIS A 5 -14.03 -13.88 -1.41
N VAL A 6 -13.17 -14.56 -0.64
CA VAL A 6 -13.34 -15.98 -0.30
C VAL A 6 -14.36 -16.15 0.84
N HIS A 7 -14.36 -15.23 1.81
CA HIS A 7 -15.25 -15.17 2.97
C HIS A 7 -15.91 -13.79 3.09
N PRO A 8 -16.94 -13.48 2.28
CA PRO A 8 -17.62 -12.18 2.31
C PRO A 8 -18.36 -11.91 3.62
N ASP A 9 -18.76 -12.96 4.31
CA ASP A 9 -19.46 -12.93 5.60
C ASP A 9 -18.58 -12.41 6.75
N TRP A 10 -17.26 -12.46 6.60
CA TRP A 10 -16.31 -11.93 7.59
C TRP A 10 -16.22 -10.41 7.54
N LYS A 11 -16.63 -9.79 6.43
CA LYS A 11 -16.63 -8.33 6.27
C LYS A 11 -15.26 -7.69 6.51
N MET A 12 -14.22 -8.29 5.91
CA MET A 12 -12.83 -7.90 6.15
C MET A 12 -12.56 -6.43 5.85
N PHE A 13 -13.23 -5.84 4.85
CA PHE A 13 -13.08 -4.41 4.57
C PHE A 13 -13.65 -3.47 5.62
N GLU A 14 -14.62 -3.93 6.41
CA GLU A 14 -15.18 -3.19 7.55
C GLU A 14 -14.24 -3.28 8.75
N GLN A 15 -13.69 -4.47 9.02
CA GLN A 15 -12.66 -4.67 10.05
C GLN A 15 -11.44 -3.79 9.82
N PHE A 16 -10.92 -3.72 8.59
CA PHE A 16 -9.80 -2.86 8.22
C PHE A 16 -9.99 -1.38 8.63
N VAL A 17 -11.23 -0.86 8.61
CA VAL A 17 -11.49 0.53 9.00
C VAL A 17 -11.11 0.77 10.45
N VAL A 18 -11.41 -0.20 11.32
CA VAL A 18 -11.16 -0.08 12.77
C VAL A 18 -9.73 -0.53 13.10
N GLU A 19 -9.30 -1.66 12.55
CA GLU A 19 -8.06 -2.33 12.94
C GLU A 19 -6.80 -1.69 12.36
N ASP A 20 -6.88 -1.15 11.13
CA ASP A 20 -5.73 -0.56 10.45
C ASP A 20 -5.87 0.96 10.31
N LEU A 21 -6.95 1.42 9.67
CA LEU A 21 -7.12 2.83 9.29
C LEU A 21 -7.23 3.76 10.50
N GLN A 22 -8.14 3.47 11.43
CA GLN A 22 -8.33 4.30 12.61
C GLN A 22 -7.15 4.20 13.57
N ASP A 23 -6.61 3.00 13.77
CA ASP A 23 -5.47 2.78 14.65
C ASP A 23 -4.22 3.53 14.16
N VAL A 24 -3.91 3.48 12.86
CA VAL A 24 -2.70 4.11 12.34
C VAL A 24 -2.72 5.63 12.43
N PHE A 25 -3.89 6.28 12.43
CA PHE A 25 -3.95 7.73 12.65
C PHE A 25 -3.40 8.14 14.02
N ASN A 26 -3.53 7.29 15.05
CA ASN A 26 -2.95 7.58 16.36
C ASN A 26 -1.42 7.55 16.32
N PHE A 27 -0.83 6.59 15.58
CA PHE A 27 0.62 6.48 15.43
C PHE A 27 1.19 7.56 14.52
N ASP A 28 0.51 7.85 13.41
CA ASP A 28 0.98 8.84 12.44
C ASP A 28 0.90 10.27 12.94
N GLY A 29 0.03 10.55 13.92
CA GLY A 29 -0.08 11.85 14.58
C GLY A 29 1.01 12.12 15.63
N LEU A 30 1.82 11.13 15.99
CA LEU A 30 2.90 11.31 16.97
C LEU A 30 4.09 12.08 16.36
N ILE A 31 4.76 12.90 17.18
CA ILE A 31 6.01 13.57 16.79
C ILE A 31 7.10 12.56 16.42
N SER A 32 7.07 11.37 17.03
CA SER A 32 7.99 10.27 16.74
C SER A 32 7.63 9.45 15.50
N SER A 33 6.57 9.81 14.78
CA SER A 33 6.21 9.16 13.51
C SER A 33 7.30 9.38 12.45
N HIS A 34 7.20 8.65 11.33
CA HIS A 34 8.09 8.78 10.19
C HIS A 34 7.33 8.67 8.85
N PRO A 35 7.95 9.09 7.73
CA PRO A 35 7.40 8.84 6.40
C PRO A 35 7.37 7.33 6.09
N VAL A 36 6.41 6.87 5.29
CA VAL A 36 6.33 5.47 4.84
C VAL A 36 7.60 5.05 4.07
N TYR A 37 8.22 6.00 3.36
CA TYR A 37 9.53 5.77 2.73
C TYR A 37 10.67 6.14 3.68
N VAL A 38 11.49 5.14 4.02
CA VAL A 38 12.69 5.33 4.83
C VAL A 38 13.89 4.68 4.10
N PRO A 39 14.95 5.44 3.76
CA PRO A 39 16.15 4.86 3.19
C PRO A 39 16.90 4.02 4.22
N VAL A 40 17.11 2.74 3.92
CA VAL A 40 17.85 1.81 4.79
C VAL A 40 19.29 1.67 4.29
N ALA A 41 20.23 2.18 5.07
CA ALA A 41 21.67 2.09 4.76
C ALA A 41 22.34 0.83 5.33
N HIS A 42 21.78 0.26 6.41
CA HIS A 42 22.30 -0.93 7.07
C HIS A 42 21.16 -1.92 7.41
N PRO A 43 21.37 -3.24 7.22
CA PRO A 43 20.36 -4.27 7.48
C PRO A 43 19.77 -4.25 8.90
N ASP A 44 20.54 -3.81 9.90
CA ASP A 44 20.09 -3.79 11.29
C ASP A 44 18.91 -2.82 11.53
N LYS A 45 18.72 -1.85 10.63
CA LYS A 45 17.59 -0.91 10.68
C LYS A 45 16.29 -1.46 10.09
N ILE A 46 16.29 -2.66 9.53
CA ILE A 46 15.08 -3.28 8.96
C ILE A 46 14.00 -3.45 10.04
N ASN A 47 14.39 -3.79 11.27
CA ASN A 47 13.45 -3.94 12.37
C ASN A 47 12.80 -2.61 12.77
N GLU A 48 13.50 -1.48 12.64
CA GLU A 48 12.97 -0.15 12.95
C GLU A 48 11.87 0.27 11.97
N ILE A 49 11.99 -0.14 10.70
CA ILE A 49 11.00 0.19 9.66
C ILE A 49 9.90 -0.87 9.53
N SER A 50 9.99 -2.00 10.24
CA SER A 50 8.99 -3.08 10.19
C SER A 50 7.88 -2.82 11.21
N ASP A 51 7.20 -1.69 11.07
CA ASP A 51 6.28 -1.15 12.08
C ASP A 51 4.88 -0.83 11.51
N LYS A 52 4.00 -0.29 12.36
CA LYS A 52 2.64 0.06 11.96
C LYS A 52 2.58 1.15 10.89
N ILE A 53 3.54 2.08 10.84
CA ILE A 53 3.58 3.10 9.81
C ILE A 53 3.85 2.45 8.45
N SER A 54 4.82 1.55 8.35
CA SER A 54 5.12 0.88 7.07
C SER A 54 3.96 0.03 6.54
N TYR A 55 3.29 -0.72 7.42
CA TYR A 55 2.21 -1.63 7.00
C TYR A 55 0.83 -0.96 6.96
N ALA A 56 0.34 -0.42 8.07
CA ALA A 56 -1.05 0.06 8.16
C ALA A 56 -1.27 1.38 7.40
N LYS A 57 -0.32 2.33 7.47
CA LYS A 57 -0.42 3.59 6.70
C LYS A 57 -0.19 3.32 5.21
N GLY A 58 0.77 2.46 4.88
CA GLY A 58 0.99 1.98 3.51
C GLY A 58 -0.27 1.35 2.91
N ALA A 59 -0.90 0.40 3.62
CA ALA A 59 -2.13 -0.25 3.20
C ALA A 59 -3.30 0.73 3.07
N THR A 60 -3.42 1.68 4.00
CA THR A 60 -4.42 2.76 3.95
C THR A 60 -4.28 3.61 2.70
N ILE A 61 -3.06 4.04 2.36
CA ILE A 61 -2.80 4.83 1.15
C ILE A 61 -3.15 4.02 -0.11
N ILE A 62 -2.81 2.74 -0.15
CA ILE A 62 -3.18 1.84 -1.27
C ILE A 62 -4.70 1.71 -1.38
N ARG A 63 -5.42 1.55 -0.26
CA ARG A 63 -6.89 1.52 -0.24
C ARG A 63 -7.47 2.83 -0.76
N MET A 64 -6.93 3.98 -0.35
CA MET A 64 -7.35 5.28 -0.88
C MET A 64 -7.14 5.37 -2.39
N MET A 65 -5.98 4.94 -2.90
CA MET A 65 -5.71 4.93 -4.34
C MET A 65 -6.67 4.03 -5.10
N ARG A 66 -7.03 2.86 -4.56
CA ARG A 66 -8.03 1.97 -5.14
C ARG A 66 -9.39 2.66 -5.27
N PHE A 67 -9.85 3.37 -4.22
CA PHE A 67 -11.10 4.13 -4.28
C PHE A 67 -11.03 5.29 -5.27
N PHE A 68 -9.90 5.97 -5.34
CA PHE A 68 -9.69 7.11 -6.25
C PHE A 68 -9.69 6.69 -7.73
N LEU A 69 -9.00 5.59 -8.06
CA LEU A 69 -8.88 5.06 -9.42
C LEU A 69 -10.10 4.24 -9.87
N GLY A 70 -10.82 3.66 -8.93
CA GLY A 70 -11.81 2.62 -9.16
C GLY A 70 -11.18 1.24 -9.39
N ASP A 71 -11.93 0.19 -9.08
CA ASP A 71 -11.45 -1.20 -9.07
C ASP A 71 -10.80 -1.64 -10.39
N THR A 72 -11.42 -1.31 -11.52
CA THR A 72 -10.96 -1.72 -12.84
C THR A 72 -9.59 -1.12 -13.19
N ASN A 73 -9.41 0.19 -12.97
CA ASN A 73 -8.16 0.86 -13.31
C ASN A 73 -7.06 0.48 -12.32
N PHE A 74 -7.41 0.33 -11.04
CA PHE A 74 -6.48 -0.16 -10.02
C PHE A 74 -5.96 -1.57 -10.35
N GLN A 75 -6.85 -2.49 -10.72
CA GLN A 75 -6.47 -3.85 -11.15
C GLN A 75 -5.59 -3.85 -12.41
N LYS A 76 -5.97 -3.07 -13.44
CA LYS A 76 -5.15 -2.93 -14.64
C LYS A 76 -3.74 -2.44 -14.30
N GLY A 77 -3.64 -1.46 -13.40
CA GLY A 77 -2.35 -0.94 -12.96
C GLY A 77 -1.48 -1.96 -12.24
N LEU A 78 -2.09 -2.78 -11.37
CA LEU A 78 -1.39 -3.89 -10.73
C LEU A 78 -0.91 -4.93 -11.76
N THR A 79 -1.76 -5.35 -12.69
CA THR A 79 -1.39 -6.32 -13.74
C THR A 79 -0.22 -5.82 -14.59
N VAL A 80 -0.24 -4.55 -14.98
CA VAL A 80 0.88 -3.93 -15.70
C VAL A 80 2.13 -3.95 -14.84
N SER A 81 2.04 -3.58 -13.55
CA SER A 81 3.20 -3.54 -12.65
C SER A 81 3.89 -4.88 -12.42
N THR A 82 3.13 -5.98 -12.46
CA THR A 82 3.65 -7.34 -12.26
C THR A 82 4.03 -8.02 -13.57
N SER A 83 3.76 -7.40 -14.72
CA SER A 83 4.13 -7.97 -16.02
C SER A 83 5.64 -7.92 -16.23
N GLY A 84 6.22 -8.95 -16.84
CA GLY A 84 7.66 -8.97 -17.16
C GLY A 84 8.11 -7.83 -18.09
N GLN A 85 7.15 -7.24 -18.82
CA GLN A 85 7.36 -6.05 -19.65
C GLN A 85 7.65 -4.80 -18.81
N PHE A 86 7.08 -4.70 -17.61
CA PHE A 86 7.37 -3.62 -16.67
C PHE A 86 8.80 -3.72 -16.13
N GLU A 87 9.21 -4.91 -15.68
CA GLU A 87 10.57 -5.15 -15.17
C GLU A 87 11.64 -4.89 -16.24
N TYR A 88 11.34 -5.25 -17.49
CA TYR A 88 12.21 -5.00 -18.64
C TYR A 88 12.36 -3.50 -18.97
N LEU A 89 11.29 -2.70 -18.86
CA LEU A 89 11.29 -1.30 -19.25
C LEU A 89 11.72 -0.34 -18.13
N PHE A 90 11.47 -0.69 -16.87
CA PHE A 90 11.63 0.22 -15.73
C PHE A 90 12.51 -0.35 -14.60
N GLY A 91 13.02 -1.57 -14.73
CA GLY A 91 13.76 -2.27 -13.68
C GLY A 91 12.85 -2.75 -12.54
N SER A 92 13.40 -2.88 -11.32
CA SER A 92 12.59 -3.27 -10.17
C SER A 92 11.44 -2.28 -9.91
N ALA A 93 10.33 -2.77 -9.37
CA ALA A 93 9.12 -2.00 -9.08
C ALA A 93 9.39 -0.86 -8.08
N LYS A 94 9.84 0.28 -8.61
CA LYS A 94 10.01 1.53 -7.87
C LYS A 94 8.81 2.42 -8.16
N TYR A 95 8.04 2.73 -7.11
CA TYR A 95 7.08 3.83 -6.84
C TYR A 95 6.18 4.42 -7.96
N LEU A 96 6.41 4.18 -9.26
CA LEU A 96 6.06 5.10 -10.33
C LEU A 96 4.81 4.69 -11.11
N ILE A 97 4.31 3.46 -10.94
CA ILE A 97 3.31 2.89 -11.88
C ILE A 97 1.91 3.33 -11.54
N ILE A 98 1.54 3.31 -10.25
CA ILE A 98 0.21 3.78 -9.84
C ILE A 98 0.07 5.28 -10.16
N PHE A 99 1.15 6.06 -10.02
CA PHE A 99 1.13 7.48 -10.38
C PHE A 99 1.23 7.77 -11.89
N SER A 100 1.82 6.88 -12.70
CA SER A 100 1.85 7.07 -14.16
C SER A 100 0.48 6.86 -14.81
N LEU A 101 -0.35 5.99 -14.21
CA LEU A 101 -1.73 5.75 -14.63
C LEU A 101 -2.68 6.90 -14.28
N LEU A 102 -2.27 7.83 -13.41
CA LEU A 102 -3.00 9.05 -13.08
C LEU A 102 -2.85 10.18 -14.09
N LYS A 103 -1.96 10.03 -15.08
CA LYS A 103 -1.68 11.04 -16.11
C LYS A 103 -2.33 10.76 -17.47
N GLN A 104 -3.25 9.80 -17.56
CA GLN A 104 -4.07 9.51 -18.75
C GLN A 104 -5.51 9.89 -18.48
#